data_AF-A0A3A4R6K8-F1
#
_entry.id   AF-A0A3A4R6K8-F1
#
_cell.length_a   1.000
_cell.length_b   1.000
_cell.length_c   1.000
_cell.angle_alpha   90.00
_cell.angle_beta   90.00
_cell.angle_gamma   90.00
#
_symmetry.space_group_name_H-M   'P 1'
#
loop_
_entity.id
_entity.type
_entity.pdbx_description
1 polymer ?
#
loop_
_entity_poly.entity_id
_entity_poly.type
_entity_poly.pdbx_seq_one_letter_code
_entity_poly.pdbx_strand_id
1 'polypeptide(L)'
;MNPVLQEIKQDKAVKLKAYKDKFEMSLNDWMQYHHSEIVMDQCFYMGVKTLKNPMDLWVYQEIIYSVKPDVILEIGSMHGGSTLYFANLLDSIGRGQVISVDIQRDYYQIEHERVIEITGDSASPEVVNKVYDLCKDKTVFIIHDGEHSKVQVLKDLRAYADLVSLNSYFIVEDTTSEFLTKNELYEGPFEAVEEFLRESSDFIVDNTRERYLLTYAMNGFLKRIQVNNKTAETPACVMNKSVVSGNDLAPYLAVRYRMIVLSNYVKSNMNRLDYESQEILCDLGLNMYTLFKDVLDLSFGSISLQGNTAIYGSGAFCEVLVSTLNRYQDIFLTAIVEKNEAKHGSTMLGLPVISINDLERYEIRNILIASLAHGREIAKRLEYLRKEKNIRVIQLPLQLLSIMNPNIEYADELLNTYPIIASEMMSQEQLCVIIRMLGKVLIDNVDGDIVELGCNSGSTSLFIRRMLDHYQSDKKYHVYDSFEGLPDHTDYDVPQSGIQRFKGECYTTRDIFIQKFNEAGLVLPEINEGWFKDIPDEKYPDKISFAFFDGDFYSSIIDSFEKVYHKLSSNAIVCIHDYRNRNLPGARKACDDFLHDKPETVFEIDGIGYMVKI
;
A
#
# COMPACT_ATOMS: atom_id res chain seq x y z
N MET A 1 40.43 16.51 -35.24
CA MET A 1 39.92 15.83 -34.02
C MET A 1 41.11 15.07 -33.42
N ASN A 2 41.49 15.34 -32.17
CA ASN A 2 42.75 14.86 -31.57
C ASN A 2 42.67 13.34 -31.27
N PRO A 3 43.60 12.50 -31.78
CA PRO A 3 43.59 11.05 -31.57
C PRO A 3 43.60 10.63 -30.09
N VAL A 4 44.23 11.44 -29.22
CA VAL A 4 44.32 11.19 -27.77
C VAL A 4 42.94 11.30 -27.08
N LEU A 5 42.02 12.10 -27.63
CA LEU A 5 40.65 12.21 -27.08
C LEU A 5 39.76 11.03 -27.48
N GLN A 6 40.11 10.26 -28.52
CA GLN A 6 39.35 9.09 -28.96
C GLN A 6 39.65 7.86 -28.09
N GLU A 7 40.92 7.64 -27.73
CA GLU A 7 41.31 6.58 -26.78
C GLU A 7 40.72 6.81 -25.38
N ILE A 8 40.71 8.05 -24.87
CA ILE A 8 40.10 8.37 -23.56
C ILE A 8 38.58 8.13 -23.55
N LYS A 9 37.89 8.32 -24.68
CA LYS A 9 36.45 8.06 -24.79
C LYS A 9 36.11 6.57 -24.88
N GLN A 10 36.92 5.79 -25.60
CA GLN A 10 36.71 4.34 -25.69
C GLN A 10 36.97 3.65 -24.34
N ASP A 11 38.02 4.03 -23.63
CA ASP A 11 38.38 3.42 -22.34
C ASP A 11 37.42 3.81 -21.21
N LYS A 12 36.84 5.02 -21.26
CA LYS A 12 35.69 5.40 -20.40
C LYS A 12 34.42 4.64 -20.76
N ALA A 13 34.10 4.46 -22.05
CA ALA A 13 32.88 3.78 -22.48
C ALA A 13 32.88 2.28 -22.14
N VAL A 14 34.02 1.61 -22.22
CA VAL A 14 34.16 0.18 -21.82
C VAL A 14 34.06 0.03 -20.30
N LYS A 15 34.68 0.94 -19.52
CA LYS A 15 34.52 0.98 -18.05
C LYS A 15 33.07 1.29 -17.66
N LEU A 16 32.45 2.30 -18.28
CA LEU A 16 31.04 2.62 -18.03
C LEU A 16 30.13 1.43 -18.34
N LYS A 17 30.34 0.70 -19.43
CA LYS A 17 29.48 -0.45 -19.78
C LYS A 17 29.41 -1.53 -18.69
N ALA A 18 30.50 -1.78 -17.95
CA ALA A 18 30.52 -2.77 -16.87
C ALA A 18 29.79 -2.31 -15.59
N TYR A 19 29.66 -0.99 -15.39
CA TYR A 19 28.93 -0.42 -14.26
C TYR A 19 27.59 0.20 -14.66
N LYS A 20 27.30 0.29 -15.96
CA LYS A 20 26.12 0.95 -16.53
C LYS A 20 24.87 0.30 -15.95
N ASP A 21 24.81 -1.03 -16.03
CA ASP A 21 23.69 -1.81 -15.52
C ASP A 21 23.53 -1.62 -14.01
N LYS A 22 24.62 -1.43 -13.25
CA LYS A 22 24.57 -1.17 -11.79
C LYS A 22 24.17 0.27 -11.44
N PHE A 23 24.59 1.24 -12.25
CA PHE A 23 24.26 2.66 -12.05
C PHE A 23 22.85 3.01 -12.55
N GLU A 24 22.28 2.18 -13.42
CA GLU A 24 20.91 2.32 -13.91
C GLU A 24 19.89 1.58 -13.02
N MET A 25 20.33 0.79 -12.02
CA MET A 25 19.42 0.16 -11.05
C MET A 25 18.71 1.22 -10.23
N SER A 26 17.40 1.03 -10.02
CA SER A 26 16.71 1.75 -8.96
C SER A 26 17.30 1.37 -7.59
N LEU A 27 17.13 2.23 -6.60
CA LEU A 27 17.58 1.91 -5.23
C LEU A 27 16.91 0.63 -4.72
N ASN A 28 15.64 0.39 -5.07
CA ASN A 28 14.91 -0.82 -4.69
C ASN A 28 15.53 -2.08 -5.34
N ASP A 29 15.80 -2.04 -6.64
CA ASP A 29 16.44 -3.17 -7.34
C ASP A 29 17.84 -3.43 -6.77
N TRP A 30 18.56 -2.37 -6.44
CA TRP A 30 19.87 -2.49 -5.82
C TRP A 30 19.80 -3.07 -4.41
N MET A 31 18.80 -2.70 -3.59
CA MET A 31 18.57 -3.29 -2.27
C MET A 31 18.24 -4.78 -2.37
N GLN A 32 17.39 -5.17 -3.32
CA GLN A 32 17.08 -6.59 -3.57
C GLN A 32 18.32 -7.37 -4.01
N TYR A 33 19.10 -6.83 -4.94
CA TYR A 33 20.36 -7.43 -5.39
C TYR A 33 21.40 -7.52 -4.27
N HIS A 34 21.54 -6.46 -3.47
CA HIS A 34 22.43 -6.43 -2.32
C HIS A 34 22.04 -7.50 -1.31
N HIS A 35 20.75 -7.68 -1.03
CA HIS A 35 20.27 -8.75 -0.17
C HIS A 35 20.55 -10.13 -0.75
N SER A 36 19.99 -10.45 -1.92
CA SER A 36 19.99 -11.82 -2.45
C SER A 36 21.36 -12.29 -2.93
N GLU A 37 22.17 -11.42 -3.53
CA GLU A 37 23.42 -11.84 -4.18
C GLU A 37 24.67 -11.49 -3.37
N ILE A 38 24.61 -10.48 -2.50
CA ILE A 38 25.78 -10.00 -1.74
C ILE A 38 25.69 -10.45 -0.28
N VAL A 39 24.64 -10.07 0.45
CA VAL A 39 24.54 -10.39 1.87
C VAL A 39 24.42 -11.90 2.08
N MET A 40 23.56 -12.57 1.30
CA MET A 40 23.31 -13.99 1.45
C MET A 40 24.51 -14.88 1.11
N ASP A 41 25.39 -14.48 0.19
CA ASP A 41 26.45 -15.37 -0.32
C ASP A 41 27.88 -14.84 -0.13
N GLN A 42 28.07 -13.52 -0.02
CA GLN A 42 29.38 -12.88 -0.10
C GLN A 42 29.76 -12.09 1.15
N CYS A 43 28.89 -12.02 2.18
CA CYS A 43 29.16 -11.26 3.39
C CYS A 43 29.82 -12.13 4.50
N PHE A 44 31.10 -11.85 4.74
CA PHE A 44 31.92 -12.56 5.74
C PHE A 44 32.63 -11.57 6.67
N TYR A 45 32.74 -11.95 7.94
CA TYR A 45 33.57 -11.28 8.93
C TYR A 45 34.68 -12.24 9.38
N MET A 46 35.94 -11.86 9.12
CA MET A 46 37.13 -12.67 9.42
C MET A 46 37.03 -14.14 8.95
N GLY A 47 36.39 -14.38 7.80
CA GLY A 47 36.22 -15.71 7.22
C GLY A 47 34.96 -16.47 7.67
N VAL A 48 34.16 -15.90 8.57
CA VAL A 48 32.89 -16.49 9.04
C VAL A 48 31.71 -15.81 8.36
N LYS A 49 30.79 -16.60 7.81
CA LYS A 49 29.59 -16.08 7.14
C LYS A 49 28.78 -15.24 8.12
N THR A 50 28.47 -14.00 7.76
CA THR A 50 27.88 -13.02 8.69
C THR A 50 26.42 -12.73 8.38
N LEU A 51 26.02 -12.76 7.11
CA LEU A 51 24.63 -12.52 6.67
C LEU A 51 24.03 -11.18 7.13
N LYS A 52 24.84 -10.19 7.52
CA LYS A 52 24.39 -8.85 7.89
C LYS A 52 24.82 -7.80 6.87
N ASN A 53 24.04 -6.74 6.79
CA ASN A 53 24.37 -5.56 6.01
C ASN A 53 25.60 -4.83 6.61
N PRO A 54 26.70 -4.65 5.86
CA PRO A 54 27.90 -3.97 6.35
C PRO A 54 27.66 -2.52 6.81
N MET A 55 26.67 -1.84 6.22
CA MET A 55 26.31 -0.47 6.61
C MET A 55 25.66 -0.44 7.99
N ASP A 56 24.81 -1.44 8.30
CA ASP A 56 24.20 -1.58 9.63
C ASP A 56 25.26 -1.95 10.67
N LEU A 57 26.19 -2.85 10.35
CA LEU A 57 27.32 -3.15 11.25
C LEU A 57 28.12 -1.88 11.58
N TRP A 58 28.31 -0.97 10.62
CA TRP A 58 28.97 0.31 10.87
C TRP A 58 28.18 1.21 11.82
N VAL A 59 26.85 1.18 11.77
CA VAL A 59 25.99 1.90 12.72
C VAL A 59 26.03 1.22 14.10
N TYR A 60 26.00 -0.12 14.13
CA TYR A 60 26.06 -0.90 15.37
C TYR A 60 27.34 -0.61 16.14
N GLN A 61 28.50 -0.51 15.49
CA GLN A 61 29.73 -0.17 16.21
C GLN A 61 29.68 1.25 16.82
N GLU A 62 29.04 2.24 16.18
CA GLU A 62 28.89 3.57 16.78
C GLU A 62 27.99 3.52 18.02
N ILE A 63 26.91 2.74 17.95
CA ILE A 63 25.99 2.53 19.08
C ILE A 63 26.74 1.82 20.20
N ILE A 64 27.41 0.70 19.92
CA ILE A 64 28.17 -0.07 20.90
C ILE A 64 29.26 0.78 21.53
N TYR A 65 29.98 1.60 20.77
CA TYR A 65 31.01 2.49 21.29
C TYR A 65 30.45 3.60 22.18
N SER A 66 29.25 4.10 21.85
CA SER A 66 28.58 5.15 22.62
C SER A 66 27.96 4.61 23.91
N VAL A 67 27.28 3.46 23.82
CA VAL A 67 26.59 2.79 24.93
C VAL A 67 27.59 2.09 25.86
N LYS A 68 28.65 1.50 25.31
CA LYS A 68 29.65 0.67 26.02
C LYS A 68 29.00 -0.43 26.86
N PRO A 69 28.19 -1.32 26.23
CA PRO A 69 27.41 -2.30 26.97
C PRO A 69 28.30 -3.30 27.71
N ASP A 70 27.82 -3.74 28.87
CA ASP A 70 28.36 -4.90 29.58
C ASP A 70 27.92 -6.20 28.92
N VAL A 71 26.73 -6.19 28.31
CA VAL A 71 26.16 -7.34 27.61
C VAL A 71 25.57 -6.89 26.28
N ILE A 72 25.97 -7.56 25.23
CA ILE A 72 25.26 -7.59 23.95
C ILE A 72 24.47 -8.89 23.91
N LEU A 73 23.14 -8.81 23.88
CA LEU A 73 22.29 -9.98 23.64
C LEU A 73 21.99 -10.05 22.14
N GLU A 74 22.43 -11.12 21.49
CA GLU A 74 22.09 -11.42 20.10
C GLU A 74 21.12 -12.61 20.05
N ILE A 75 19.94 -12.39 19.50
CA ILE A 75 18.92 -13.43 19.27
C ILE A 75 18.94 -13.75 17.77
N GLY A 76 19.28 -14.99 17.42
CA GLY A 76 19.56 -15.39 16.04
C GLY A 76 21.02 -15.12 15.68
N SER A 77 21.81 -16.19 15.56
CA SER A 77 23.26 -16.11 15.34
C SER A 77 23.73 -16.95 14.15
N MET A 78 22.99 -17.98 13.78
CA MET A 78 23.22 -18.83 12.62
C MET A 78 24.68 -19.35 12.53
N HIS A 79 25.53 -18.70 11.72
CA HIS A 79 26.95 -19.06 11.54
C HIS A 79 27.90 -18.46 12.59
N GLY A 80 27.46 -17.43 13.32
CA GLY A 80 28.23 -16.72 14.35
C GLY A 80 29.11 -15.58 13.84
N GLY A 81 29.02 -15.19 12.56
CA GLY A 81 29.84 -14.12 12.01
C GLY A 81 29.58 -12.75 12.65
N SER A 82 28.31 -12.40 12.91
CA SER A 82 27.93 -11.20 13.66
C SER A 82 28.30 -11.30 15.14
N THR A 83 28.13 -12.48 15.74
CA THR A 83 28.57 -12.74 17.12
C THR A 83 30.06 -12.47 17.30
N LEU A 84 30.89 -12.95 16.36
CA LEU A 84 32.33 -12.71 16.34
C LEU A 84 32.67 -11.23 16.11
N TYR A 85 31.93 -10.56 15.21
CA TYR A 85 32.05 -9.11 15.01
C TYR A 85 31.85 -8.32 16.32
N PHE A 86 30.78 -8.63 17.04
CA PHE A 86 30.49 -7.99 18.33
C PHE A 86 31.57 -8.32 19.38
N ALA A 87 32.02 -9.57 19.46
CA ALA A 87 33.06 -9.97 20.40
C ALA A 87 34.38 -9.23 20.17
N ASN A 88 34.82 -9.08 18.91
CA ASN A 88 36.04 -8.35 18.54
C ASN A 88 35.94 -6.83 18.78
N LEU A 89 34.75 -6.25 18.62
CA LEU A 89 34.51 -4.85 18.99
C LEU A 89 34.63 -4.66 20.50
N LEU A 90 34.04 -5.57 21.28
CA LEU A 90 34.16 -5.56 22.73
C LEU A 90 35.63 -5.74 23.14
N ASP A 91 36.42 -6.57 22.45
CA ASP A 91 37.87 -6.66 22.64
C ASP A 91 38.56 -5.33 22.50
N SER A 92 38.27 -4.62 21.41
CA SER A 92 38.82 -3.30 21.14
C SER A 92 38.41 -2.26 22.20
N ILE A 93 37.20 -2.38 22.76
CA ILE A 93 36.69 -1.53 23.83
C ILE A 93 37.27 -1.93 25.20
N GLY A 94 37.71 -3.19 25.37
CA GLY A 94 38.30 -3.73 26.59
C GLY A 94 37.29 -4.18 27.66
N ARG A 95 35.99 -4.23 27.36
CA ARG A 95 34.94 -4.73 28.29
C ARG A 95 33.74 -5.32 27.55
N GLY A 96 32.89 -6.00 28.31
CA GLY A 96 31.62 -6.55 27.85
C GLY A 96 31.71 -7.97 27.31
N GLN A 97 30.55 -8.61 27.16
CA GLN A 97 30.38 -9.96 26.63
C GLN A 97 29.19 -10.02 25.66
N VAL A 98 29.19 -11.02 24.78
CA VAL A 98 28.05 -11.33 23.90
C VAL A 98 27.34 -12.56 24.45
N ILE A 99 26.03 -12.47 24.65
CA ILE A 99 25.17 -13.62 24.88
C ILE A 99 24.51 -13.93 23.54
N SER A 100 24.87 -15.06 22.92
CA SER A 100 24.29 -15.53 21.67
C SER A 100 23.20 -16.54 21.99
N VAL A 101 21.98 -16.28 21.55
CA VAL A 101 20.80 -17.16 21.70
C VAL A 101 20.39 -17.63 20.31
N ASP A 102 20.25 -18.94 20.14
CA ASP A 102 19.74 -19.53 18.90
C ASP A 102 18.98 -20.82 19.19
N ILE A 103 18.01 -21.18 18.35
CA ILE A 103 17.25 -22.42 18.52
C ILE A 103 18.11 -23.66 18.27
N GLN A 104 19.12 -23.54 17.41
CA GLN A 104 20.06 -24.61 17.06
C GLN A 104 21.42 -24.02 16.66
N ARG A 105 22.47 -24.86 16.62
CA ARG A 105 23.85 -24.41 16.36
C ARG A 105 24.59 -25.22 15.30
N ASP A 106 23.86 -25.94 14.46
CA ASP A 106 24.42 -26.86 13.46
C ASP A 106 25.43 -26.20 12.50
N TYR A 107 25.30 -24.89 12.28
CA TYR A 107 26.12 -24.11 11.35
C TYR A 107 27.05 -23.10 12.02
N TYR A 108 27.04 -23.04 13.36
CA TYR A 108 27.78 -22.07 14.15
C TYR A 108 29.26 -22.43 14.20
N GLN A 109 30.15 -21.46 13.94
CA GLN A 109 31.56 -21.74 13.61
C GLN A 109 32.58 -21.09 14.54
N ILE A 110 32.14 -20.34 15.54
CA ILE A 110 33.03 -19.47 16.31
C ILE A 110 33.17 -19.95 17.74
N GLU A 111 34.35 -19.72 18.31
CA GLU A 111 34.61 -19.84 19.73
C GLU A 111 35.32 -18.55 20.15
N HIS A 112 34.91 -17.94 21.25
CA HIS A 112 35.50 -16.70 21.73
C HIS A 112 35.30 -16.54 23.24
N GLU A 113 36.31 -16.06 23.97
CA GLU A 113 36.28 -15.96 25.44
C GLU A 113 35.17 -15.04 25.98
N ARG A 114 34.72 -14.10 25.15
CA ARG A 114 33.65 -13.13 25.47
C ARG A 114 32.26 -13.58 25.07
N VAL A 115 32.11 -14.78 24.51
CA VAL A 115 30.81 -15.26 24.00
C VAL A 115 30.26 -16.31 24.96
N ILE A 116 29.02 -16.10 25.38
CA ILE A 116 28.23 -17.08 26.12
C ILE A 116 27.15 -17.60 25.17
N GLU A 117 27.17 -18.90 24.92
CA GLU A 117 26.20 -19.56 24.05
C GLU A 117 25.02 -20.10 24.84
N ILE A 118 23.82 -19.82 24.34
CA ILE A 118 22.56 -20.39 24.80
C ILE A 118 21.86 -21.00 23.59
N THR A 119 21.41 -22.24 23.72
CA THR A 119 20.66 -22.96 22.69
C THR A 119 19.24 -23.23 23.19
N GLY A 120 18.24 -22.76 22.47
CA GLY A 120 16.82 -22.94 22.81
C GLY A 120 15.93 -21.85 22.19
N ASP A 121 14.62 -22.03 22.31
CA ASP A 121 13.62 -21.04 21.89
C ASP A 121 13.79 -19.75 22.73
N SER A 122 13.98 -18.62 22.05
CA SER A 122 14.21 -17.30 22.63
C SER A 122 13.06 -16.85 23.54
N ALA A 123 11.84 -17.30 23.31
CA ALA A 123 10.67 -16.96 24.12
C ALA A 123 10.39 -18.00 25.23
N SER A 124 11.18 -19.07 25.32
CA SER A 124 10.98 -20.08 26.37
C SER A 124 11.34 -19.52 27.75
N PRO A 125 10.56 -19.82 28.82
CA PRO A 125 10.84 -19.32 30.16
C PRO A 125 12.25 -19.69 30.67
N GLU A 126 12.78 -20.84 30.27
CA GLU A 126 14.13 -21.28 30.65
C GLU A 126 15.22 -20.37 30.06
N VAL A 127 15.15 -20.10 28.75
CA VAL A 127 16.10 -19.22 28.05
C VAL A 127 15.98 -17.79 28.58
N VAL A 128 14.75 -17.28 28.70
CA VAL A 128 14.49 -15.94 29.22
C VAL A 128 15.10 -15.78 30.62
N ASN A 129 14.81 -16.69 31.56
CA ASN A 129 15.36 -16.61 32.92
C ASN A 129 16.89 -16.63 32.94
N LYS A 130 17.51 -17.51 32.14
CA LYS A 130 18.98 -17.60 32.03
C LYS A 130 19.59 -16.30 31.50
N VAL A 131 18.96 -15.68 30.50
CA VAL A 131 19.39 -14.39 29.96
C VAL A 131 19.24 -13.28 31.01
N TYR A 132 18.12 -13.22 31.73
CA TYR A 132 17.91 -12.25 32.81
C TYR A 132 18.97 -12.36 33.91
N ASP A 133 19.30 -13.59 34.34
CA ASP A 133 20.35 -13.82 35.35
C ASP A 133 21.72 -13.32 34.88
N LEU A 134 22.05 -13.51 33.60
CA LEU A 134 23.32 -13.06 33.02
C LEU A 134 23.37 -11.54 32.78
N CYS A 135 22.21 -10.90 32.61
CA CYS A 135 22.06 -9.46 32.37
C CYS A 135 21.84 -8.62 33.63
N LYS A 136 21.66 -9.26 34.80
CA LYS A 136 21.39 -8.58 36.05
C LYS A 136 22.45 -7.53 36.39
N ASP A 137 22.01 -6.32 36.74
CA ASP A 137 22.85 -5.18 37.13
C ASP A 137 23.88 -4.73 36.07
N LYS A 138 23.64 -5.06 34.78
CA LYS A 138 24.53 -4.76 33.66
C LYS A 138 23.90 -3.79 32.67
N THR A 139 24.75 -3.09 31.92
CA THR A 139 24.30 -2.30 30.76
C THR A 139 24.04 -3.22 29.58
N VAL A 140 22.78 -3.35 29.14
CA VAL A 140 22.35 -4.30 28.11
C VAL A 140 22.00 -3.57 26.81
N PHE A 141 22.51 -4.09 25.71
CA PHE A 141 22.18 -3.76 24.33
C PHE A 141 21.70 -5.03 23.63
N ILE A 142 20.61 -4.96 22.86
CA ILE A 142 19.97 -6.15 22.26
C ILE A 142 19.90 -5.99 20.75
N ILE A 143 20.21 -7.07 20.03
CA ILE A 143 19.93 -7.24 18.60
C ILE A 143 19.07 -8.49 18.42
N HIS A 144 17.98 -8.37 17.68
CA HIS A 144 17.11 -9.47 17.29
C HIS A 144 17.12 -9.65 15.78
N ASP A 145 17.57 -10.83 15.37
CA ASP A 145 17.63 -11.35 14.01
C ASP A 145 17.26 -12.85 14.03
N GLY A 146 16.24 -13.17 14.83
CA GLY A 146 15.79 -14.53 15.09
C GLY A 146 14.78 -15.03 14.04
N GLU A 147 13.69 -15.64 14.49
CA GLU A 147 12.58 -15.95 13.59
C GLU A 147 11.83 -14.68 13.20
N HIS A 148 11.70 -14.41 11.90
CA HIS A 148 11.14 -13.17 11.39
C HIS A 148 9.62 -13.16 11.23
N SER A 149 8.85 -13.90 12.05
CA SER A 149 7.39 -13.74 12.08
C SER A 149 6.99 -12.68 13.10
N LYS A 150 6.02 -11.82 12.76
CA LYS A 150 5.50 -10.81 13.69
C LYS A 150 5.19 -11.38 15.07
N VAL A 151 4.56 -12.55 15.10
CA VAL A 151 4.16 -13.22 16.35
C VAL A 151 5.38 -13.56 17.22
N GLN A 152 6.47 -14.05 16.63
CA GLN A 152 7.65 -14.41 17.39
C GLN A 152 8.48 -13.19 17.78
N VAL A 153 8.72 -12.26 16.85
CA VAL A 153 9.44 -11.00 17.12
C VAL A 153 8.76 -10.22 18.25
N LEU A 154 7.42 -10.11 18.22
CA LEU A 154 6.67 -9.40 19.25
C LEU A 154 6.73 -10.08 20.62
N LYS A 155 6.77 -11.42 20.67
CA LYS A 155 6.99 -12.14 21.94
C LYS A 155 8.37 -11.83 22.51
N ASP A 156 9.40 -11.84 21.68
CA ASP A 156 10.77 -11.57 22.11
C ASP A 156 10.94 -10.11 22.55
N LEU A 157 10.37 -9.16 21.80
CA LEU A 157 10.28 -7.75 22.21
C LEU A 157 9.67 -7.62 23.61
N ARG A 158 8.50 -8.23 23.84
CA ARG A 158 7.82 -8.21 25.15
C ARG A 158 8.63 -8.93 26.25
N ALA A 159 9.37 -9.98 25.91
CA ALA A 159 10.16 -10.75 26.89
C ALA A 159 11.42 -10.00 27.35
N TYR A 160 12.07 -9.26 26.45
CA TYR A 160 13.41 -8.71 26.68
C TYR A 160 13.47 -7.18 26.78
N ALA A 161 12.40 -6.44 26.43
CA ALA A 161 12.39 -4.98 26.46
C ALA A 161 12.82 -4.39 27.81
N ASP A 162 12.41 -5.00 28.93
CA ASP A 162 12.73 -4.51 30.27
C ASP A 162 14.23 -4.60 30.60
N LEU A 163 14.99 -5.48 29.94
CA LEU A 163 16.44 -5.62 30.12
C LEU A 163 17.23 -4.47 29.48
N VAL A 164 16.72 -3.88 28.40
CA VAL A 164 17.46 -2.85 27.65
C VAL A 164 17.75 -1.68 28.57
N SER A 165 19.01 -1.28 28.71
CA SER A 165 19.34 -0.19 29.64
C SER A 165 18.88 1.17 29.12
N LEU A 166 18.67 2.14 30.02
CA LEU A 166 18.35 3.52 29.64
C LEU A 166 19.42 4.08 28.69
N ASN A 167 19.00 4.73 27.59
CA ASN A 167 19.84 5.20 26.49
C ASN A 167 20.57 4.11 25.68
N SER A 168 20.27 2.84 25.94
CA SER A 168 20.66 1.70 25.09
C SER A 168 19.56 1.39 24.06
N TYR A 169 19.75 0.34 23.28
CA TYR A 169 18.89 -0.02 22.15
C TYR A 169 18.43 -1.47 22.20
N PHE A 170 17.24 -1.67 21.67
CA PHE A 170 16.74 -2.94 21.14
C PHE A 170 16.67 -2.78 19.63
N ILE A 171 17.60 -3.38 18.90
CA ILE A 171 17.59 -3.36 17.44
C ILE A 171 16.82 -4.57 16.96
N VAL A 172 15.83 -4.34 16.11
CA VAL A 172 15.09 -5.37 15.39
C VAL A 172 15.53 -5.35 13.93
N GLU A 173 16.17 -6.42 13.48
CA GLU A 173 16.59 -6.59 12.09
C GLU A 173 15.45 -7.14 11.22
N ASP A 174 15.68 -7.14 9.92
CA ASP A 174 14.78 -7.61 8.87
C ASP A 174 13.40 -6.96 8.83
N THR A 175 13.25 -5.76 9.40
CA THR A 175 12.08 -4.90 9.23
C THR A 175 11.98 -4.29 7.82
N THR A 176 12.96 -4.58 6.96
CA THR A 176 12.86 -4.33 5.52
C THR A 176 12.29 -5.49 4.72
N SER A 177 12.19 -6.69 5.32
CA SER A 177 11.77 -7.90 4.61
C SER A 177 10.36 -7.76 4.04
N GLU A 178 9.49 -7.00 4.72
CA GLU A 178 8.14 -6.63 4.31
C GLU A 178 8.10 -5.78 3.04
N PHE A 179 9.08 -4.88 2.88
CA PHE A 179 9.17 -3.98 1.73
C PHE A 179 9.93 -4.61 0.55
N LEU A 180 10.77 -5.61 0.83
CA LEU A 180 11.57 -6.33 -0.17
C LEU A 180 10.91 -7.65 -0.62
N THR A 181 9.94 -8.17 0.14
CA THR A 181 9.20 -9.38 -0.22
C THR A 181 8.06 -9.07 -1.18
N LYS A 182 7.83 -9.98 -2.14
CA LYS A 182 6.61 -9.97 -2.97
C LYS A 182 5.38 -10.52 -2.23
N ASN A 183 5.56 -10.93 -0.96
CA ASN A 183 4.52 -11.49 -0.12
C ASN A 183 3.88 -10.42 0.78
N GLU A 184 2.84 -9.75 0.28
CA GLU A 184 2.13 -8.68 0.99
C GLU A 184 1.32 -9.12 2.23
N LEU A 185 1.38 -10.41 2.58
CA LEU A 185 0.80 -11.03 3.77
C LEU A 185 1.85 -11.34 4.83
N TYR A 186 3.11 -11.08 4.54
CA TYR A 186 4.20 -11.23 5.48
C TYR A 186 4.08 -10.12 6.53
N GLU A 187 3.44 -10.44 7.65
CA GLU A 187 3.59 -9.67 8.89
C GLU A 187 4.88 -10.14 9.56
N GLY A 188 5.89 -9.28 9.51
CA GLY A 188 7.23 -9.60 9.95
C GLY A 188 7.70 -8.72 11.11
N PRO A 189 9.02 -8.51 11.23
CA PRO A 189 9.59 -7.66 12.25
C PRO A 189 9.05 -6.22 12.27
N PHE A 190 8.72 -5.61 11.12
CA PHE A 190 8.23 -4.23 11.04
C PHE A 190 6.89 -4.06 11.75
N GLU A 191 5.90 -4.92 11.48
CA GLU A 191 4.61 -4.85 12.16
C GLU A 191 4.72 -5.19 13.65
N ALA A 192 5.66 -6.05 14.05
CA ALA A 192 5.93 -6.33 15.45
C ALA A 192 6.46 -5.10 16.19
N VAL A 193 7.38 -4.35 15.57
CA VAL A 193 7.89 -3.09 16.10
C VAL A 193 6.76 -2.07 16.25
N GLU A 194 5.94 -1.89 15.20
CA GLU A 194 4.80 -0.96 15.22
C GLU A 194 3.79 -1.31 16.33
N GLU A 195 3.47 -2.59 16.51
CA GLU A 195 2.57 -3.05 17.58
C GLU A 195 3.20 -2.81 18.96
N PHE A 196 4.47 -3.16 19.15
CA PHE A 196 5.19 -2.96 20.40
C PHE A 196 5.26 -1.48 20.81
N LEU A 197 5.51 -0.56 19.87
CA LEU A 197 5.57 0.88 20.13
C LEU A 197 4.22 1.49 20.50
N ARG A 198 3.09 0.86 20.11
CA ARG A 198 1.76 1.27 20.60
C ARG A 198 1.52 0.83 22.04
N GLU A 199 2.16 -0.26 22.47
CA GLU A 199 2.05 -0.80 23.82
C GLU A 199 3.03 -0.18 24.81
N SER A 200 4.16 0.32 24.33
CA SER A 200 5.28 0.79 25.14
C SER A 200 5.61 2.25 24.86
N SER A 201 5.61 3.06 25.91
CA SER A 201 6.15 4.43 25.87
C SER A 201 7.64 4.50 26.25
N ASP A 202 8.26 3.35 26.57
CA ASP A 202 9.65 3.30 27.05
C ASP A 202 10.68 3.52 25.96
N PHE A 203 10.27 3.36 24.69
CA PHE A 203 11.12 3.36 23.52
C PHE A 203 10.67 4.41 22.51
N ILE A 204 11.65 4.94 21.77
CA ILE A 204 11.42 5.72 20.56
C ILE A 204 12.24 5.12 19.42
N VAL A 205 11.79 5.32 18.18
CA VAL A 205 12.58 4.99 17.00
C VAL A 205 13.67 6.07 16.80
N ASP A 206 14.94 5.67 16.70
CA ASP A 206 16.05 6.57 16.36
C ASP A 206 16.35 6.55 14.86
N ASN A 207 15.55 7.29 14.08
CA ASN A 207 15.71 7.40 12.63
C ASN A 207 17.08 7.96 12.19
N THR A 208 17.85 8.58 13.10
CA THR A 208 19.21 9.08 12.76
C THR A 208 20.20 7.95 12.47
N ARG A 209 19.85 6.72 12.85
CA ARG A 209 20.62 5.50 12.60
C ARG A 209 20.42 4.92 11.21
N GLU A 210 19.39 5.37 10.48
CA GLU A 210 19.06 4.92 9.12
C GLU A 210 19.67 5.79 8.01
N ARG A 211 20.57 6.71 8.37
CA ARG A 211 21.14 7.75 7.49
C ARG A 211 21.85 7.27 6.22
N TYR A 212 22.19 5.98 6.12
CA TYR A 212 22.84 5.41 4.93
C TYR A 212 21.84 4.88 3.88
N LEU A 213 20.53 4.94 4.16
CA LEU A 213 19.41 4.43 3.35
C LEU A 213 19.39 2.91 3.13
N LEU A 214 20.55 2.29 2.95
CA LEU A 214 20.71 0.85 2.94
C LEU A 214 20.81 0.34 4.38
N THR A 215 19.67 0.01 4.98
CA THR A 215 19.54 -0.63 6.28
C THR A 215 18.56 -1.80 6.17
N TYR A 216 18.72 -2.84 6.98
CA TYR A 216 17.72 -3.90 7.17
C TYR A 216 16.93 -3.74 8.47
N ALA A 217 17.18 -2.68 9.23
CA ALA A 217 16.49 -2.35 10.48
C ALA A 217 15.73 -1.02 10.35
N MET A 218 14.99 -0.82 9.25
CA MET A 218 14.12 0.34 9.05
C MET A 218 13.02 0.43 10.13
N ASN A 219 12.92 1.56 10.82
CA ASN A 219 12.19 1.72 12.09
C ASN A 219 12.61 0.75 13.23
N GLY A 220 13.63 -0.08 13.03
CA GLY A 220 14.05 -1.14 13.95
C GLY A 220 15.02 -0.68 15.04
N PHE A 221 15.54 0.55 14.97
CA PHE A 221 16.46 1.11 15.96
C PHE A 221 15.72 1.69 17.18
N LEU A 222 15.26 0.82 18.09
CA LEU A 222 14.47 1.24 19.25
C LEU A 222 15.36 1.67 20.41
N LYS A 223 15.40 2.98 20.69
CA LYS A 223 16.16 3.54 21.81
C LYS A 223 15.30 3.64 23.06
N ARG A 224 15.77 3.09 24.18
CA ARG A 224 15.08 3.23 25.47
C ARG A 224 15.32 4.62 26.06
N ILE A 225 14.24 5.36 26.36
CA ILE A 225 14.30 6.76 26.84
C ILE A 225 13.81 6.96 28.28
N GLN A 226 13.19 5.95 28.89
CA GLN A 226 12.73 6.02 30.28
C GLN A 226 12.86 4.67 31.00
N VAL A 227 12.95 4.73 32.33
CA VAL A 227 12.98 3.57 33.22
C VAL A 227 11.62 3.45 33.88
N ASN A 228 10.88 2.39 33.59
CA ASN A 228 9.70 2.05 34.38
C ASN A 228 10.13 1.40 35.69
N ASN A 229 9.86 2.06 36.81
CA ASN A 229 9.90 1.44 38.13
C ASN A 229 8.65 0.57 38.33
N LYS A 230 8.53 -0.52 37.58
CA LYS A 230 7.59 -1.59 37.97
C LYS A 230 8.24 -2.34 39.13
N THR A 231 7.83 -2.03 40.35
CA THR A 231 8.10 -2.87 41.53
C THR A 231 7.63 -4.29 41.23
N ALA A 232 8.48 -5.25 41.53
CA ALA A 232 8.24 -6.68 41.40
C ALA A 232 6.94 -7.09 42.11
N GLU A 233 5.85 -7.20 41.36
CA GLU A 233 4.74 -8.09 41.70
C GLU A 233 4.67 -9.15 40.61
N THR A 234 5.13 -10.34 40.98
CA THR A 234 4.91 -11.60 40.27
C THR A 234 3.42 -11.69 39.90
N PRO A 235 3.03 -12.00 38.66
CA PRO A 235 1.63 -12.23 38.36
C PRO A 235 1.21 -13.55 39.03
N ALA A 236 0.59 -13.44 40.19
CA ALA A 236 -0.05 -14.54 40.87
C ALA A 236 -1.23 -15.03 40.02
N CYS A 237 -1.18 -16.30 39.68
CA CYS A 237 -2.30 -17.10 39.21
C CYS A 237 -3.51 -16.93 40.15
N VAL A 238 -4.50 -16.14 39.74
CA VAL A 238 -5.81 -16.11 40.41
C VAL A 238 -6.72 -17.12 39.71
N MET A 239 -6.62 -18.36 40.19
CA MET A 239 -7.68 -19.36 40.05
C MET A 239 -8.87 -18.92 40.91
N ASN A 240 -9.83 -18.21 40.32
CA ASN A 240 -11.16 -18.07 40.94
C ASN A 240 -12.11 -19.12 40.36
N LYS A 241 -12.30 -20.18 41.14
CA LYS A 241 -13.45 -21.07 41.06
C LYS A 241 -14.70 -20.28 41.46
N SER A 242 -15.57 -20.02 40.50
CA SER A 242 -17.00 -19.84 40.78
C SER A 242 -17.79 -20.65 39.76
N VAL A 243 -18.35 -21.74 40.26
CA VAL A 243 -19.34 -22.58 39.58
C VAL A 243 -20.58 -21.71 39.35
N VAL A 244 -20.91 -21.43 38.08
CA VAL A 244 -22.26 -21.04 37.65
C VAL A 244 -22.64 -21.93 36.48
N SER A 245 -23.77 -22.58 36.66
CA SER A 245 -24.37 -23.60 35.81
C SER A 245 -25.06 -23.03 34.58
N GLY A 246 -24.92 -23.72 33.45
CA GLY A 246 -26.00 -23.97 32.50
C GLY A 246 -26.29 -22.89 31.46
N ASN A 247 -25.93 -23.19 30.21
CA ASN A 247 -26.48 -22.66 28.96
C ASN A 247 -26.43 -21.13 28.80
N ASP A 248 -25.31 -20.62 28.29
CA ASP A 248 -25.32 -19.47 27.36
C ASP A 248 -24.07 -19.52 26.47
N LEU A 249 -24.25 -19.10 25.21
CA LEU A 249 -23.33 -19.21 24.08
C LEU A 249 -21.91 -18.72 24.37
N ALA A 250 -20.97 -19.67 24.50
CA ALA A 250 -19.56 -19.49 24.18
C ALA A 250 -19.05 -20.81 23.59
N PRO A 251 -18.77 -20.86 22.28
CA PRO A 251 -17.35 -20.90 21.90
C PRO A 251 -17.08 -20.30 20.52
N TYR A 252 -16.36 -19.18 20.43
CA TYR A 252 -15.57 -18.85 19.23
C TYR A 252 -14.23 -18.24 19.66
N LEU A 253 -13.44 -19.08 20.33
CA LEU A 253 -12.01 -18.89 20.56
C LEU A 253 -11.33 -20.12 19.95
N ALA A 254 -10.39 -19.86 19.04
CA ALA A 254 -9.49 -20.77 18.33
C ALA A 254 -10.08 -21.60 17.16
N VAL A 255 -9.80 -21.15 15.94
CA VAL A 255 -9.38 -22.05 14.85
C VAL A 255 -8.25 -21.38 14.06
N ARG A 256 -7.00 -21.73 14.42
CA ARG A 256 -5.84 -21.67 13.54
C ARG A 256 -5.99 -22.78 12.48
N TYR A 257 -5.99 -22.44 11.21
CA TYR A 257 -5.60 -23.38 10.15
C TYR A 257 -4.70 -22.70 9.12
N ARG A 258 -3.57 -23.36 8.85
CA ARG A 258 -2.66 -23.16 7.72
C ARG A 258 -3.43 -23.27 6.39
N MET A 259 -2.98 -22.54 5.35
CA MET A 259 -3.24 -22.93 3.96
C MET A 259 -2.01 -22.73 3.06
N ILE A 260 -1.23 -23.81 2.90
CA ILE A 260 -0.56 -24.16 1.65
C ILE A 260 -1.61 -24.87 0.78
N VAL A 261 -2.65 -24.17 0.31
CA VAL A 261 -3.71 -24.80 -0.51
C VAL A 261 -4.23 -23.90 -1.65
N LEU A 262 -4.03 -22.57 -1.63
CA LEU A 262 -4.65 -21.73 -2.67
C LEU A 262 -3.99 -21.85 -4.06
N SER A 263 -2.67 -22.05 -4.19
CA SER A 263 -2.04 -22.14 -5.52
C SER A 263 -2.39 -23.42 -6.29
N ASN A 264 -2.67 -24.53 -5.58
CA ASN A 264 -3.06 -25.80 -6.20
C ASN A 264 -4.59 -26.00 -6.25
N TYR A 265 -5.36 -25.34 -5.38
CA TYR A 265 -6.83 -25.44 -5.37
C TYR A 265 -7.51 -24.50 -6.38
N VAL A 266 -6.96 -23.29 -6.58
CA VAL A 266 -7.39 -22.38 -7.66
C VAL A 266 -7.10 -23.04 -9.02
N LYS A 267 -5.92 -23.64 -9.21
CA LYS A 267 -5.59 -24.42 -10.42
C LYS A 267 -6.51 -25.62 -10.66
N SER A 268 -7.02 -26.28 -9.62
CA SER A 268 -7.86 -27.48 -9.76
C SER A 268 -9.36 -27.19 -9.86
N ASN A 269 -9.83 -25.97 -9.53
CA ASN A 269 -11.24 -25.57 -9.63
C ASN A 269 -11.55 -24.51 -10.71
N MET A 270 -10.57 -24.08 -11.52
CA MET A 270 -10.82 -23.22 -12.70
C MET A 270 -11.96 -23.75 -13.57
N ASN A 271 -12.10 -25.08 -13.72
CA ASN A 271 -13.13 -25.74 -14.52
C ASN A 271 -14.58 -25.59 -14.00
N ARG A 272 -14.82 -24.95 -12.84
CA ARG A 272 -16.16 -24.74 -12.26
C ARG A 272 -16.70 -23.32 -12.39
N LEU A 273 -15.90 -22.39 -12.91
CA LEU A 273 -16.31 -21.03 -13.21
C LEU A 273 -16.99 -20.99 -14.59
N ASP A 274 -17.91 -20.05 -14.80
CA ASP A 274 -18.46 -19.81 -16.15
C ASP A 274 -17.37 -19.27 -17.09
N TYR A 275 -17.60 -19.41 -18.40
CA TYR A 275 -16.60 -19.16 -19.43
C TYR A 275 -16.13 -17.70 -19.46
N GLU A 276 -17.03 -16.74 -19.22
CA GLU A 276 -16.68 -15.30 -19.12
C GLU A 276 -15.77 -15.03 -17.92
N SER A 277 -16.05 -15.65 -16.77
CA SER A 277 -15.19 -15.54 -15.58
C SER A 277 -13.82 -16.18 -15.82
N GLN A 278 -13.74 -17.28 -16.57
CA GLN A 278 -12.47 -17.93 -16.93
C GLN A 278 -11.63 -17.08 -17.88
N GLU A 279 -12.25 -16.39 -18.84
CA GLU A 279 -11.56 -15.51 -19.81
C GLU A 279 -10.96 -14.28 -19.11
N ILE A 280 -11.76 -13.60 -18.27
CA ILE A 280 -11.30 -12.45 -17.47
C ILE A 280 -10.15 -12.86 -16.53
N LEU A 281 -10.18 -14.07 -15.96
CA LEU A 281 -9.18 -14.55 -15.00
C LEU A 281 -7.89 -15.06 -15.67
N CYS A 282 -7.94 -15.52 -16.92
CA CYS A 282 -6.77 -15.95 -17.69
C CYS A 282 -5.98 -14.76 -18.25
N ASP A 283 -6.65 -13.69 -18.65
CA ASP A 283 -6.01 -12.50 -19.24
C ASP A 283 -5.29 -11.61 -18.21
N LEU A 284 -5.62 -11.75 -16.92
CA LEU A 284 -5.15 -10.84 -15.87
C LEU A 284 -3.72 -11.09 -15.34
N GLY A 285 -3.01 -12.17 -15.75
CA GLY A 285 -1.54 -12.36 -15.68
C GLY A 285 -0.76 -12.11 -14.36
N LEU A 286 -1.38 -11.56 -13.32
CA LEU A 286 -0.82 -11.03 -12.09
C LEU A 286 -1.46 -11.73 -10.88
N ASN A 287 -0.78 -11.66 -9.74
CA ASN A 287 -1.28 -12.17 -8.47
C ASN A 287 -2.55 -11.41 -8.08
N MET A 288 -3.71 -12.00 -8.39
CA MET A 288 -5.07 -11.54 -8.10
C MET A 288 -5.18 -10.86 -6.72
N TYR A 289 -4.47 -11.39 -5.72
CA TYR A 289 -4.42 -10.86 -4.35
C TYR A 289 -3.96 -9.39 -4.25
N THR A 290 -2.91 -9.00 -4.97
CA THR A 290 -2.33 -7.64 -4.95
C THR A 290 -3.23 -6.66 -5.69
N LEU A 291 -3.81 -7.10 -6.81
CA LEU A 291 -4.80 -6.32 -7.57
C LEU A 291 -6.01 -5.96 -6.70
N PHE A 292 -6.56 -6.94 -5.98
CA PHE A 292 -7.69 -6.72 -5.08
C PHE A 292 -7.29 -5.90 -3.86
N LYS A 293 -6.06 -6.02 -3.35
CA LYS A 293 -5.55 -5.20 -2.24
C LYS A 293 -5.59 -3.72 -2.61
N ASP A 294 -4.96 -3.33 -3.71
CA ASP A 294 -4.90 -1.91 -4.14
C ASP A 294 -6.30 -1.36 -4.45
N VAL A 295 -7.16 -2.15 -5.12
CA VAL A 295 -8.57 -1.82 -5.33
C VAL A 295 -9.30 -1.54 -4.01
N LEU A 296 -9.09 -2.38 -3.00
CA LEU A 296 -9.80 -2.27 -1.72
C LEU A 296 -9.21 -1.15 -0.85
N ASP A 297 -7.91 -0.91 -0.87
CA ASP A 297 -7.26 0.23 -0.22
C ASP A 297 -7.76 1.57 -0.80
N LEU A 298 -7.86 1.67 -2.13
CA LEU A 298 -8.39 2.84 -2.84
C LEU A 298 -9.90 3.03 -2.63
N SER A 299 -10.67 1.94 -2.54
CA SER A 299 -12.12 1.98 -2.35
C SER A 299 -12.53 2.29 -0.90
N PHE A 300 -11.80 1.77 0.09
CA PHE A 300 -12.16 1.88 1.51
C PHE A 300 -11.49 3.01 2.27
N GLY A 301 -10.46 3.66 1.70
CA GLY A 301 -9.90 4.91 2.24
C GLY A 301 -10.92 6.06 2.36
N SER A 302 -12.12 5.91 1.80
CA SER A 302 -13.24 6.85 1.85
C SER A 302 -14.52 6.33 2.55
N ILE A 303 -14.60 5.03 2.88
CA ILE A 303 -15.82 4.38 3.41
C ILE A 303 -15.58 3.90 4.85
N SER A 304 -16.11 4.63 5.83
CA SER A 304 -16.17 4.14 7.22
C SER A 304 -17.28 3.09 7.38
N LEU A 305 -16.91 1.85 7.73
CA LEU A 305 -17.80 0.74 8.03
C LEU A 305 -17.95 0.54 9.54
N GLN A 306 -18.72 1.40 10.21
CA GLN A 306 -19.01 1.21 11.62
C GLN A 306 -20.01 0.07 11.84
N GLY A 307 -19.71 -0.83 12.78
CA GLY A 307 -20.58 -1.94 13.19
C GLY A 307 -20.39 -3.24 12.39
N ASN A 308 -21.11 -4.27 12.82
CA ASN A 308 -20.98 -5.63 12.29
C ASN A 308 -21.27 -5.68 10.79
N THR A 309 -20.36 -6.31 10.05
CA THR A 309 -20.37 -6.37 8.59
C THR A 309 -20.52 -7.82 8.14
N ALA A 310 -21.44 -8.05 7.20
CA ALA A 310 -21.60 -9.35 6.56
C ALA A 310 -21.24 -9.30 5.08
N ILE A 311 -20.79 -10.42 4.54
CA ILE A 311 -20.52 -10.58 3.11
C ILE A 311 -21.65 -11.37 2.47
N TYR A 312 -22.27 -10.82 1.42
CA TYR A 312 -23.34 -11.47 0.68
C TYR A 312 -22.78 -12.29 -0.49
N GLY A 313 -22.97 -13.60 -0.42
CA GLY A 313 -22.54 -14.60 -1.40
C GLY A 313 -21.33 -15.41 -0.92
N SER A 314 -21.39 -16.74 -1.06
CA SER A 314 -20.32 -17.68 -0.66
C SER A 314 -19.46 -18.18 -1.83
N GLY A 315 -19.31 -17.39 -2.90
CA GLY A 315 -18.50 -17.73 -4.07
C GLY A 315 -17.00 -17.51 -3.85
N ALA A 316 -16.17 -17.82 -4.84
CA ALA A 316 -14.71 -17.64 -4.76
C ALA A 316 -14.30 -16.21 -4.38
N PHE A 317 -15.09 -15.21 -4.79
CA PHE A 317 -14.82 -13.82 -4.46
C PHE A 317 -15.05 -13.47 -2.97
N CYS A 318 -15.89 -14.23 -2.27
CA CYS A 318 -16.05 -14.12 -0.81
C CYS A 318 -14.72 -14.38 -0.08
N GLU A 319 -13.95 -15.37 -0.54
CA GLU A 319 -12.67 -15.75 0.07
C GLU A 319 -11.63 -14.62 -0.05
N VAL A 320 -11.62 -13.94 -1.20
CA VAL A 320 -10.78 -12.78 -1.46
C VAL A 320 -11.17 -11.60 -0.55
N LEU A 321 -12.47 -11.35 -0.37
CA LEU A 321 -12.94 -10.27 0.50
C LEU A 321 -12.67 -10.54 1.97
N VAL A 322 -12.94 -11.75 2.48
CA VAL A 322 -12.66 -12.09 3.88
C VAL A 322 -11.17 -11.96 4.18
N SER A 323 -10.31 -12.49 3.30
CA SER A 323 -8.85 -12.40 3.50
C SER A 323 -8.33 -10.97 3.44
N THR A 324 -8.91 -10.11 2.60
CA THR A 324 -8.48 -8.71 2.51
C THR A 324 -9.01 -7.89 3.69
N LEU A 325 -10.30 -8.02 4.00
CA LEU A 325 -10.98 -7.18 4.98
C LEU A 325 -10.58 -7.49 6.43
N ASN A 326 -10.19 -8.73 6.73
CA ASN A 326 -9.66 -9.13 8.04
C ASN A 326 -8.38 -8.36 8.44
N ARG A 327 -7.75 -7.63 7.52
CA ARG A 327 -6.55 -6.81 7.78
C ARG A 327 -6.89 -5.40 8.27
N TYR A 328 -8.12 -4.92 8.05
CA TYR A 328 -8.53 -3.59 8.53
C TYR A 328 -9.11 -3.72 9.94
N GLN A 329 -8.48 -3.07 10.91
CA GLN A 329 -8.86 -3.19 12.33
C GLN A 329 -10.26 -2.62 12.64
N ASP A 330 -10.79 -1.76 11.77
CA ASP A 330 -12.09 -1.10 11.96
C ASP A 330 -13.27 -1.83 11.31
N ILE A 331 -13.01 -2.92 10.56
CA ILE A 331 -14.06 -3.68 9.86
C ILE A 331 -14.33 -4.99 10.60
N PHE A 332 -15.47 -5.06 11.27
CA PHE A 332 -15.88 -6.24 12.02
C PHE A 332 -16.66 -7.21 11.13
N LEU A 333 -15.98 -8.16 10.49
CA LEU A 333 -16.65 -9.23 9.74
C LEU A 333 -17.29 -10.24 10.70
N THR A 334 -18.61 -10.40 10.58
CA THR A 334 -19.42 -11.18 11.54
C THR A 334 -20.08 -12.41 10.91
N ALA A 335 -20.42 -12.37 9.62
CA ALA A 335 -21.12 -13.46 8.97
C ALA A 335 -20.98 -13.45 7.43
N ILE A 336 -21.27 -14.59 6.81
CA ILE A 336 -21.49 -14.72 5.38
C ILE A 336 -22.98 -14.97 5.15
N VAL A 337 -23.63 -14.11 4.36
CA VAL A 337 -25.04 -14.26 3.99
C VAL A 337 -25.12 -15.05 2.70
N GLU A 338 -25.90 -16.14 2.72
CA GLU A 338 -26.06 -17.01 1.56
C GLU A 338 -27.55 -17.22 1.24
N LYS A 339 -27.91 -17.27 -0.05
CA LYS A 339 -29.27 -17.56 -0.49
C LYS A 339 -29.58 -19.05 -0.41
N ASN A 340 -28.59 -19.90 -0.65
CA ASN A 340 -28.76 -21.34 -0.60
C ASN A 340 -28.93 -21.84 0.86
N GLU A 341 -30.16 -22.19 1.22
CA GLU A 341 -30.52 -22.67 2.56
C GLU A 341 -29.73 -23.90 3.01
N ALA A 342 -29.27 -24.74 2.08
CA ALA A 342 -28.46 -25.92 2.41
C ALA A 342 -27.10 -25.57 3.04
N LYS A 343 -26.66 -24.31 2.92
CA LYS A 343 -25.40 -23.82 3.51
C LYS A 343 -25.60 -23.14 4.87
N HIS A 344 -26.84 -22.86 5.29
CA HIS A 344 -27.10 -22.15 6.54
C HIS A 344 -26.72 -22.98 7.77
N GLY A 345 -26.21 -22.33 8.80
CA GLY A 345 -25.73 -23.00 10.02
C GLY A 345 -24.37 -23.69 9.87
N SER A 346 -23.79 -23.67 8.67
CA SER A 346 -22.39 -24.06 8.45
C SER A 346 -21.44 -22.89 8.78
N THR A 347 -20.14 -23.15 8.73
CA THR A 347 -19.09 -22.15 8.91
C THR A 347 -18.20 -22.12 7.66
N MET A 348 -17.89 -20.93 7.17
CA MET A 348 -16.98 -20.72 6.04
C MET A 348 -15.95 -19.65 6.43
N LEU A 349 -14.65 -19.98 6.28
CA LEU A 349 -13.53 -19.11 6.65
C LEU A 349 -13.59 -18.61 8.12
N GLY A 350 -14.14 -19.42 9.02
CA GLY A 350 -14.32 -19.05 10.44
C GLY A 350 -15.55 -18.17 10.71
N LEU A 351 -16.30 -17.76 9.69
CA LEU A 351 -17.53 -16.98 9.82
C LEU A 351 -18.77 -17.88 9.69
N PRO A 352 -19.84 -17.64 10.48
CA PRO A 352 -21.09 -18.35 10.33
C PRO A 352 -21.75 -18.00 8.99
N VAL A 353 -22.28 -19.02 8.31
CA VAL A 353 -23.09 -18.84 7.10
C VAL A 353 -24.56 -18.76 7.50
N ILE A 354 -25.17 -17.60 7.26
CA ILE A 354 -26.48 -17.23 7.80
C ILE A 354 -27.48 -16.90 6.69
N SER A 355 -28.77 -16.97 7.03
CA SER A 355 -29.83 -16.49 6.17
C SER A 355 -29.90 -14.96 6.18
N ILE A 356 -30.42 -14.36 5.10
CA ILE A 356 -30.75 -12.92 5.06
C ILE A 356 -31.77 -12.52 6.13
N ASN A 357 -32.52 -13.49 6.68
CA ASN A 357 -33.48 -13.25 7.76
C ASN A 357 -32.82 -13.18 9.15
N ASP A 358 -31.57 -13.63 9.30
CA ASP A 358 -30.88 -13.70 10.58
C ASP A 358 -30.05 -12.44 10.89
N LEU A 359 -30.08 -11.41 10.03
CA LEU A 359 -29.21 -10.22 10.15
C LEU A 359 -29.31 -9.51 11.50
N GLU A 360 -30.52 -9.42 12.07
CA GLU A 360 -30.75 -8.79 13.38
C GLU A 360 -30.08 -9.56 14.52
N ARG A 361 -30.09 -10.90 14.46
CA ARG A 361 -29.48 -11.77 15.47
C ARG A 361 -27.96 -11.58 15.56
N TYR A 362 -27.33 -11.24 14.45
CA TYR A 362 -25.89 -10.97 14.36
C TYR A 362 -25.57 -9.47 14.36
N GLU A 363 -26.56 -8.63 14.64
CA GLU A 363 -26.45 -7.17 14.72
C GLU A 363 -25.84 -6.51 13.46
N ILE A 364 -26.06 -7.11 12.28
CA ILE A 364 -25.44 -6.66 11.02
C ILE A 364 -25.91 -5.23 10.65
N ARG A 365 -24.95 -4.34 10.42
CA ARG A 365 -25.14 -2.95 9.99
C ARG A 365 -24.70 -2.70 8.55
N ASN A 366 -23.76 -3.50 8.05
CA ASN A 366 -23.22 -3.36 6.70
C ASN A 366 -23.28 -4.69 5.95
N ILE A 367 -23.62 -4.66 4.67
CA ILE A 367 -23.55 -5.82 3.77
C ILE A 367 -22.66 -5.46 2.59
N LEU A 368 -21.58 -6.23 2.41
CA LEU A 368 -20.69 -6.17 1.27
C LEU A 368 -21.07 -7.23 0.24
N ILE A 369 -21.30 -6.85 -1.01
CA ILE A 369 -21.71 -7.79 -2.06
C ILE A 369 -20.47 -8.46 -2.68
N ALA A 370 -20.34 -9.78 -2.49
CA ALA A 370 -19.28 -10.61 -3.09
C ALA A 370 -19.69 -11.19 -4.44
N SER A 371 -19.99 -10.34 -5.42
CA SER A 371 -20.36 -10.79 -6.78
C SER A 371 -19.76 -9.88 -7.86
N LEU A 372 -18.99 -10.49 -8.77
CA LEU A 372 -18.41 -9.82 -9.94
C LEU A 372 -19.45 -9.61 -11.05
N ALA A 373 -20.24 -10.65 -11.37
CA ALA A 373 -21.18 -10.62 -12.50
C ALA A 373 -22.55 -9.99 -12.19
N HIS A 374 -23.04 -10.12 -10.95
CA HIS A 374 -24.43 -9.78 -10.59
C HIS A 374 -24.56 -8.74 -9.47
N GLY A 375 -23.49 -8.02 -9.14
CA GLY A 375 -23.47 -7.06 -8.03
C GLY A 375 -24.61 -6.03 -8.08
N ARG A 376 -24.88 -5.43 -9.24
CA ARG A 376 -25.95 -4.42 -9.43
C ARG A 376 -27.35 -4.99 -9.20
N GLU A 377 -27.61 -6.21 -9.69
CA GLU A 377 -28.91 -6.87 -9.52
C GLU A 377 -29.14 -7.29 -8.07
N ILE A 378 -28.08 -7.78 -7.40
CA ILE A 378 -28.10 -8.11 -5.98
C ILE A 378 -28.35 -6.85 -5.14
N ALA A 379 -27.66 -5.74 -5.42
CA ALA A 379 -27.84 -4.47 -4.73
C ALA A 379 -29.30 -3.98 -4.81
N LYS A 380 -29.91 -4.02 -6.00
CA LYS A 380 -31.34 -3.70 -6.19
C LYS A 380 -32.26 -4.60 -5.39
N ARG A 381 -31.99 -5.92 -5.34
CA ARG A 381 -32.79 -6.88 -4.55
C ARG A 381 -32.68 -6.64 -3.05
N LEU A 382 -31.56 -6.12 -2.57
CA LEU A 382 -31.31 -5.85 -1.16
C LEU A 382 -31.65 -4.41 -0.74
N GLU A 383 -32.14 -3.58 -1.66
CA GLU A 383 -32.41 -2.15 -1.40
C GLU A 383 -33.43 -1.94 -0.26
N TYR A 384 -34.37 -2.87 -0.06
CA TYR A 384 -35.32 -2.83 1.05
C TYR A 384 -34.63 -2.85 2.42
N LEU A 385 -33.48 -3.51 2.57
CA LEU A 385 -32.73 -3.55 3.82
C LEU A 385 -32.20 -2.17 4.22
N ARG A 386 -31.85 -1.34 3.23
CA ARG A 386 -31.48 0.06 3.46
C ARG A 386 -32.69 0.88 3.93
N LYS A 387 -33.84 0.72 3.25
CA LYS A 387 -35.05 1.52 3.51
C LYS A 387 -35.76 1.14 4.82
N GLU A 388 -35.81 -0.15 5.15
CA GLU A 388 -36.65 -0.67 6.24
C GLU A 388 -35.84 -1.06 7.48
N LYS A 389 -34.59 -1.51 7.30
CA LYS A 389 -33.75 -2.03 8.41
C LYS A 389 -32.53 -1.17 8.72
N ASN A 390 -32.35 -0.07 8.00
CA ASN A 390 -31.19 0.83 8.13
C ASN A 390 -29.84 0.08 8.01
N ILE A 391 -29.78 -0.92 7.11
CA ILE A 391 -28.55 -1.67 6.81
C ILE A 391 -27.93 -1.11 5.54
N ARG A 392 -26.63 -0.79 5.59
CA ARG A 392 -25.90 -0.24 4.47
C ARG A 392 -25.51 -1.37 3.51
N VAL A 393 -26.07 -1.37 2.30
CA VAL A 393 -25.70 -2.32 1.25
C VAL A 393 -24.68 -1.67 0.35
N ILE A 394 -23.49 -2.26 0.26
CA ILE A 394 -22.33 -1.68 -0.40
C ILE A 394 -21.87 -2.65 -1.48
N GLN A 395 -21.92 -2.17 -2.71
CA GLN A 395 -21.30 -2.83 -3.83
C GLN A 395 -19.89 -2.26 -3.98
N LEU A 396 -18.89 -3.13 -3.93
CA LEU A 396 -17.50 -2.74 -4.17
C LEU A 396 -17.33 -2.28 -5.63
N PRO A 397 -16.57 -1.21 -5.90
CA PRO A 397 -16.29 -0.73 -7.24
C PRO A 397 -15.24 -1.63 -7.91
N LEU A 398 -15.60 -2.89 -8.15
CA LEU A 398 -14.73 -3.91 -8.76
C LEU A 398 -14.32 -3.57 -10.21
N GLN A 399 -14.84 -2.45 -10.76
CA GLN A 399 -14.33 -1.79 -11.96
C GLN A 399 -12.86 -1.34 -11.81
N LEU A 400 -12.34 -1.15 -10.58
CA LEU A 400 -10.92 -0.88 -10.33
C LEU A 400 -9.98 -2.01 -10.79
N LEU A 401 -10.43 -3.28 -10.73
CA LEU A 401 -9.61 -4.42 -11.18
C LEU A 401 -9.31 -4.34 -12.68
N SER A 402 -10.24 -3.77 -13.44
CA SER A 402 -10.05 -3.54 -14.87
C SER A 402 -9.22 -2.30 -15.20
N ILE A 403 -8.99 -1.39 -14.24
CA ILE A 403 -8.07 -0.24 -14.36
C ILE A 403 -6.62 -0.67 -14.10
N MET A 404 -6.44 -1.74 -13.32
CA MET A 404 -5.15 -2.35 -13.04
C MET A 404 -4.83 -3.54 -13.98
N ASN A 405 -5.55 -3.64 -15.09
CA ASN A 405 -5.34 -4.68 -16.09
C ASN A 405 -3.91 -4.60 -16.66
N PRO A 406 -3.12 -5.69 -16.68
CA PRO A 406 -1.77 -5.70 -17.27
C PRO A 406 -1.75 -5.31 -18.75
N ASN A 407 -2.89 -5.32 -19.47
CA ASN A 407 -2.98 -4.76 -20.82
C ASN A 407 -2.88 -3.21 -20.89
N ILE A 408 -2.65 -2.53 -19.75
CA ILE A 408 -2.39 -1.08 -19.66
C ILE A 408 -0.89 -0.81 -19.42
N GLU A 409 0.00 -1.73 -19.83
CA GLU A 409 1.46 -1.55 -19.84
C GLU A 409 1.91 -0.26 -20.57
N TYR A 410 1.13 0.20 -21.56
CA TYR A 410 1.49 1.38 -22.36
C TYR A 410 1.45 2.70 -21.56
N ALA A 411 0.62 2.80 -20.53
CA ALA A 411 0.59 3.99 -19.68
C ALA A 411 1.96 4.21 -18.99
N ASP A 412 2.52 3.13 -18.44
CA ASP A 412 3.82 3.18 -17.75
C ASP A 412 4.96 3.40 -18.76
N GLU A 413 4.88 2.80 -19.95
CA GLU A 413 5.81 3.07 -21.04
C GLU A 413 5.81 4.55 -21.46
N LEU A 414 4.63 5.15 -21.62
CA LEU A 414 4.49 6.57 -21.97
C LEU A 414 5.14 7.48 -20.94
N LEU A 415 4.87 7.24 -19.65
CA LEU A 415 5.41 8.05 -18.55
C LEU A 415 6.93 7.93 -18.44
N ASN A 416 7.50 6.76 -18.75
CA ASN A 416 8.94 6.56 -18.79
C ASN A 416 9.60 7.16 -20.05
N THR A 417 8.84 7.27 -21.14
CA THR A 417 9.37 7.72 -22.44
C THR A 417 9.32 9.23 -22.61
N TYR A 418 8.27 9.88 -22.12
CA TYR A 418 8.00 11.28 -22.38
C TYR A 418 7.97 12.11 -21.10
N PRO A 419 8.64 13.28 -21.06
CA PRO A 419 8.63 14.14 -19.89
C PRO A 419 7.26 14.82 -19.71
N ILE A 420 6.88 15.04 -18.45
CA ILE A 420 5.74 15.87 -18.06
C ILE A 420 6.19 17.33 -18.12
N ILE A 421 5.61 18.12 -19.02
CA ILE A 421 6.09 19.47 -19.36
C ILE A 421 5.74 20.48 -18.25
N ALA A 422 4.70 20.22 -17.45
CA ALA A 422 4.30 21.02 -16.29
C ALA A 422 4.28 20.17 -15.01
N SER A 423 5.42 19.53 -14.67
CA SER A 423 5.52 18.60 -13.53
C SER A 423 5.27 19.24 -12.15
N GLU A 424 5.29 20.58 -12.06
CA GLU A 424 4.93 21.31 -10.83
C GLU A 424 3.40 21.39 -10.62
N MET A 425 2.60 21.10 -11.65
CA MET A 425 1.14 21.18 -11.63
C MET A 425 0.45 19.81 -11.65
N MET A 426 1.11 18.77 -12.15
CA MET A 426 0.59 17.41 -12.27
C MET A 426 1.69 16.40 -11.93
N SER A 427 1.45 15.52 -10.96
CA SER A 427 2.41 14.47 -10.61
C SER A 427 2.37 13.30 -11.62
N GLN A 428 3.42 12.47 -11.62
CA GLN A 428 3.47 11.29 -12.49
C GLN A 428 2.41 10.26 -12.10
N GLU A 429 2.14 10.11 -10.80
CA GLU A 429 1.12 9.22 -10.22
C GLU A 429 -0.27 9.66 -10.64
N GLN A 430 -0.58 10.95 -10.49
CA GLN A 430 -1.84 11.56 -10.93
C GLN A 430 -2.09 11.36 -12.43
N LEU A 431 -1.08 11.64 -13.26
CA LEU A 431 -1.17 11.45 -14.70
C LEU A 431 -1.36 9.97 -15.05
N CYS A 432 -0.70 9.06 -14.33
CA CYS A 432 -0.84 7.62 -14.50
C CYS A 432 -2.29 7.16 -14.29
N VAL A 433 -2.94 7.65 -13.23
CA VAL A 433 -4.37 7.36 -12.98
C VAL A 433 -5.22 7.78 -14.18
N ILE A 434 -5.09 9.03 -14.63
CA ILE A 434 -5.89 9.60 -15.72
C ILE A 434 -5.74 8.77 -17.00
N ILE A 435 -4.50 8.46 -17.41
CA ILE A 435 -4.27 7.73 -18.66
C ILE A 435 -4.63 6.24 -18.55
N ARG A 436 -4.55 5.63 -17.36
CA ARG A 436 -5.05 4.26 -17.14
C ARG A 436 -6.57 4.19 -17.25
N MET A 437 -7.27 5.18 -16.70
CA MET A 437 -8.73 5.30 -16.83
C MET A 437 -9.16 5.48 -18.29
N LEU A 438 -8.43 6.30 -19.04
CA LEU A 438 -8.63 6.43 -20.48
C LEU A 438 -8.35 5.11 -21.21
N GLY A 439 -7.23 4.44 -20.92
CA GLY A 439 -6.88 3.14 -21.49
C GLY A 439 -8.00 2.12 -21.30
N LYS A 440 -8.60 2.08 -20.10
CA LYS A 440 -9.77 1.25 -19.84
C LYS A 440 -10.97 1.60 -20.74
N VAL A 441 -11.31 2.87 -20.88
CA VAL A 441 -12.41 3.31 -21.78
C VAL A 441 -12.17 2.87 -23.23
N LEU A 442 -10.92 2.92 -23.68
CA LEU A 442 -10.51 2.50 -25.03
C LEU A 442 -10.59 0.99 -25.21
N ILE A 443 -10.08 0.21 -24.24
CA ILE A 443 -10.12 -1.26 -24.24
C ILE A 443 -11.57 -1.78 -24.21
N ASP A 444 -12.40 -1.22 -23.33
CA ASP A 444 -13.81 -1.60 -23.20
C ASP A 444 -14.67 -1.08 -24.37
N ASN A 445 -14.08 -0.28 -25.26
CA ASN A 445 -14.73 0.37 -26.39
C ASN A 445 -16.03 1.10 -26.00
N VAL A 446 -15.98 1.87 -24.90
CA VAL A 446 -17.14 2.62 -24.40
C VAL A 446 -17.53 3.68 -25.43
N ASP A 447 -18.80 3.71 -25.81
CA ASP A 447 -19.32 4.60 -26.86
C ASP A 447 -19.18 6.09 -26.48
N GLY A 448 -18.81 6.93 -27.44
CA GLY A 448 -18.63 8.37 -27.26
C GLY A 448 -17.19 8.87 -27.34
N ASP A 449 -17.05 10.19 -27.41
CA ASP A 449 -15.80 10.93 -27.59
C ASP A 449 -15.12 11.27 -26.25
N ILE A 450 -13.91 11.84 -26.35
CA ILE A 450 -13.04 12.19 -25.22
C ILE A 450 -13.09 13.71 -25.01
N VAL A 451 -13.31 14.14 -23.77
CA VAL A 451 -13.29 15.57 -23.41
C VAL A 451 -12.31 15.87 -22.28
N GLU A 452 -11.59 16.98 -22.40
CA GLU A 452 -10.76 17.57 -21.33
C GLU A 452 -11.21 19.02 -21.11
N LEU A 453 -11.51 19.38 -19.87
CA LEU A 453 -11.95 20.72 -19.47
C LEU A 453 -10.91 21.33 -18.53
N GLY A 454 -10.13 22.27 -19.07
CA GLY A 454 -8.90 22.78 -18.48
C GLY A 454 -7.71 22.01 -19.05
N CYS A 455 -6.88 22.66 -19.87
CA CYS A 455 -5.74 22.00 -20.52
C CYS A 455 -4.41 22.71 -20.31
N ASN A 456 -4.44 23.98 -19.88
CA ASN A 456 -3.25 24.79 -19.69
C ASN A 456 -2.34 24.72 -20.95
N SER A 457 -1.04 24.51 -20.82
CA SER A 457 -0.11 24.36 -21.96
C SER A 457 -0.20 22.99 -22.63
N GLY A 458 -1.08 22.10 -22.17
CA GLY A 458 -1.37 20.81 -22.79
C GLY A 458 -0.56 19.62 -22.26
N SER A 459 -0.01 19.69 -21.03
CA SER A 459 0.83 18.61 -20.51
C SER A 459 0.09 17.27 -20.47
N THR A 460 -1.10 17.22 -19.88
CA THR A 460 -1.97 16.01 -19.86
C THR A 460 -2.49 15.69 -21.26
N SER A 461 -2.83 16.72 -22.03
CA SER A 461 -3.41 16.58 -23.37
C SER A 461 -2.51 15.80 -24.35
N LEU A 462 -1.19 15.98 -24.26
CA LEU A 462 -0.23 15.22 -25.07
C LEU A 462 -0.30 13.71 -24.76
N PHE A 463 -0.48 13.33 -23.50
CA PHE A 463 -0.59 11.91 -23.11
C PHE A 463 -1.94 11.32 -23.52
N ILE A 464 -3.04 12.05 -23.37
CA ILE A 464 -4.35 11.63 -23.87
C ILE A 464 -4.27 11.35 -25.38
N ARG A 465 -3.66 12.25 -26.17
CA ARG A 465 -3.50 12.04 -27.61
C ARG A 465 -2.64 10.81 -27.93
N ARG A 466 -1.53 10.60 -27.22
CA ARG A 466 -0.67 9.42 -27.41
C ARG A 466 -1.40 8.11 -27.10
N MET A 467 -2.23 8.08 -26.06
CA MET A 467 -3.09 6.92 -25.78
C MET A 467 -4.03 6.64 -26.96
N LEU A 468 -4.71 7.66 -27.47
CA LEU A 468 -5.59 7.50 -28.64
C LEU A 468 -4.84 7.02 -29.88
N ASP A 469 -3.62 7.50 -30.12
CA ASP A 469 -2.76 7.06 -31.24
C ASP A 469 -2.34 5.59 -31.08
N HIS A 470 -1.93 5.19 -29.88
CA HIS A 470 -1.50 3.82 -29.58
C HIS A 470 -2.63 2.81 -29.78
N TYR A 471 -3.81 3.08 -29.23
CA TYR A 471 -4.99 2.23 -29.39
C TYR A 471 -5.66 2.39 -30.76
N GLN A 472 -5.09 3.22 -31.66
CA GLN A 472 -5.62 3.49 -33.00
C GLN A 472 -7.10 3.90 -32.98
N SER A 473 -7.48 4.67 -31.96
CA SER A 473 -8.88 5.03 -31.72
C SER A 473 -9.37 6.07 -32.73
N ASP A 474 -10.60 5.89 -33.20
CA ASP A 474 -11.32 6.81 -34.06
C ASP A 474 -12.15 7.87 -33.29
N LYS A 475 -12.15 7.78 -31.95
CA LYS A 475 -12.81 8.75 -31.06
C LYS A 475 -12.23 10.14 -31.26
N LYS A 476 -13.10 11.15 -31.29
CA LYS A 476 -12.66 12.54 -31.32
C LYS A 476 -12.20 12.96 -29.93
N TYR A 477 -11.23 13.86 -29.92
CA TYR A 477 -10.70 14.44 -28.71
C TYR A 477 -10.95 15.93 -28.71
N HIS A 478 -11.70 16.39 -27.72
CA HIS A 478 -12.12 17.78 -27.54
C HIS A 478 -11.45 18.36 -26.30
N VAL A 479 -10.93 19.57 -26.43
CA VAL A 479 -10.31 20.33 -25.35
C VAL A 479 -11.05 21.65 -25.17
N TYR A 480 -11.41 21.95 -23.93
CA TYR A 480 -12.10 23.17 -23.54
C TYR A 480 -11.23 23.95 -22.57
N ASP A 481 -10.91 25.21 -22.88
CA ASP A 481 -10.12 26.07 -21.99
C ASP A 481 -10.47 27.53 -22.29
N SER A 482 -10.39 28.40 -21.27
CA SER A 482 -10.60 29.83 -21.46
C SER A 482 -9.42 30.47 -22.21
N PHE A 483 -8.21 29.90 -22.06
CA PHE A 483 -6.93 30.54 -22.36
C PHE A 483 -6.77 31.93 -21.72
N GLU A 484 -7.51 32.15 -20.62
CA GLU A 484 -7.51 33.37 -19.81
C GLU A 484 -7.08 33.08 -18.36
N GLY A 485 -6.77 31.81 -18.04
CA GLY A 485 -6.45 31.35 -16.68
C GLY A 485 -7.70 31.08 -15.84
N LEU A 486 -7.50 30.98 -14.51
CA LEU A 486 -8.58 30.66 -13.57
C LEU A 486 -9.65 31.76 -13.48
N PRO A 487 -10.94 31.41 -13.29
CA PRO A 487 -12.02 32.39 -13.08
C PRO A 487 -11.95 33.04 -11.70
N ASP A 488 -12.94 33.88 -11.37
CA ASP A 488 -13.11 34.36 -9.99
C ASP A 488 -13.43 33.17 -9.05
N HIS A 489 -12.80 33.15 -7.87
CA HIS A 489 -13.06 32.13 -6.85
C HIS A 489 -14.41 32.37 -6.16
N THR A 490 -14.98 31.31 -5.61
CA THR A 490 -16.19 31.35 -4.78
C THR A 490 -15.86 31.17 -3.31
N ASP A 491 -16.86 31.31 -2.43
CA ASP A 491 -16.70 31.01 -0.99
C ASP A 491 -16.32 29.54 -0.72
N TYR A 492 -16.51 28.64 -1.70
CA TYR A 492 -16.16 27.22 -1.61
C TYR A 492 -14.69 26.93 -1.96
N ASP A 493 -13.96 27.92 -2.49
CA ASP A 493 -12.59 27.78 -2.97
C ASP A 493 -11.55 28.32 -1.98
N VAL A 494 -11.97 28.62 -0.75
CA VAL A 494 -11.10 29.17 0.30
C VAL A 494 -10.25 28.05 0.94
N PRO A 495 -8.92 28.06 0.79
CA PRO A 495 -8.03 26.98 1.21
C PRO A 495 -7.83 26.96 2.73
N GLN A 496 -7.64 25.76 3.29
CA GLN A 496 -7.33 25.61 4.71
C GLN A 496 -5.89 26.03 5.06
N SER A 497 -5.00 26.03 4.08
CA SER A 497 -3.57 26.35 4.22
C SER A 497 -3.26 27.86 4.22
N GLY A 498 -4.22 28.69 3.77
CA GLY A 498 -4.03 30.12 3.56
C GLY A 498 -3.35 30.51 2.24
N ILE A 499 -2.94 29.56 1.39
CA ILE A 499 -2.36 29.83 0.07
C ILE A 499 -3.48 29.80 -0.98
N GLN A 500 -4.03 30.97 -1.29
CA GLN A 500 -5.17 31.15 -2.19
C GLN A 500 -4.71 31.39 -3.64
N ARG A 501 -5.25 30.60 -4.59
CA ARG A 501 -5.13 30.89 -6.01
C ARG A 501 -6.03 32.05 -6.43
N PHE A 502 -5.58 32.85 -7.40
CA PHE A 502 -6.31 34.05 -7.83
C PHE A 502 -6.68 34.01 -9.32
N LYS A 503 -7.67 34.84 -9.68
CA LYS A 503 -8.14 34.97 -11.06
C LYS A 503 -6.99 35.29 -12.02
N GLY A 504 -6.96 34.58 -13.14
CA GLY A 504 -5.91 34.71 -14.15
C GLY A 504 -4.60 33.99 -13.82
N GLU A 505 -4.51 33.30 -12.67
CA GLU A 505 -3.44 32.31 -12.45
C GLU A 505 -3.60 31.14 -13.44
N CYS A 506 -2.53 30.38 -13.68
CA CYS A 506 -2.45 29.32 -14.70
C CYS A 506 -2.73 29.81 -16.13
N TYR A 507 -2.58 31.12 -16.39
CA TYR A 507 -2.72 31.70 -17.72
C TYR A 507 -1.75 31.09 -18.74
N THR A 508 -2.28 30.78 -19.91
CA THR A 508 -1.55 30.33 -21.10
C THR A 508 -2.28 30.84 -22.34
N THR A 509 -1.74 30.62 -23.53
CA THR A 509 -2.41 30.97 -24.79
C THR A 509 -2.69 29.75 -25.64
N ARG A 510 -3.73 29.87 -26.48
CA ARG A 510 -4.04 28.86 -27.50
C ARG A 510 -2.85 28.54 -28.40
N ASP A 511 -2.03 29.54 -28.73
CA ASP A 511 -0.84 29.35 -29.55
C ASP A 511 0.24 28.54 -28.84
N ILE A 512 0.45 28.73 -27.53
CA ILE A 512 1.38 27.91 -26.73
C ILE A 512 0.92 26.45 -26.73
N PHE A 513 -0.37 26.21 -26.48
CA PHE A 513 -0.94 24.86 -26.52
C PHE A 513 -0.72 24.19 -27.88
N ILE A 514 -1.04 24.89 -28.97
CA ILE A 514 -0.84 24.39 -30.35
C ILE A 514 0.64 24.13 -30.63
N GLN A 515 1.52 25.02 -30.18
CA GLN A 515 2.96 24.85 -30.32
C GLN A 515 3.44 23.56 -29.65
N LYS A 516 2.92 23.22 -28.46
CA LYS A 516 3.29 21.97 -27.76
C LYS A 516 2.89 20.71 -28.53
N PHE A 517 1.70 20.70 -29.12
CA PHE A 517 1.28 19.59 -29.99
C PHE A 517 2.14 19.47 -31.25
N ASN A 518 2.46 20.60 -31.89
CA ASN A 518 3.32 20.62 -33.07
C ASN A 518 4.75 20.16 -32.75
N GLU A 519 5.33 20.61 -31.62
CA GLU A 519 6.64 20.17 -31.13
C GLU A 519 6.67 18.66 -30.85
N ALA A 520 5.57 18.11 -30.33
CA ALA A 520 5.43 16.68 -30.07
C ALA A 520 5.10 15.85 -31.33
N GLY A 521 4.80 16.49 -32.46
CA GLY A 521 4.38 15.82 -33.69
C GLY A 521 3.03 15.10 -33.58
N LEU A 522 2.15 15.56 -32.70
CA LEU A 522 0.86 14.93 -32.41
C LEU A 522 -0.30 15.64 -33.11
N VAL A 523 -1.37 14.89 -33.41
CA VAL A 523 -2.59 15.44 -34.00
C VAL A 523 -3.30 16.34 -32.99
N LEU A 524 -3.67 17.55 -33.41
CA LEU A 524 -4.39 18.50 -32.56
C LEU A 524 -5.80 17.99 -32.20
N PRO A 525 -6.27 18.21 -30.96
CA PRO A 525 -7.67 18.02 -30.61
C PRO A 525 -8.55 19.12 -31.22
N GLU A 526 -9.87 18.94 -31.14
CA GLU A 526 -10.83 20.03 -31.38
C GLU A 526 -10.80 21.00 -30.20
N ILE A 527 -10.17 22.16 -30.42
CA ILE A 527 -9.99 23.19 -29.40
C ILE A 527 -11.22 24.11 -29.36
N ASN A 528 -11.86 24.18 -28.19
CA ASN A 528 -13.00 25.03 -27.90
C ASN A 528 -12.60 26.07 -26.85
N GLU A 529 -12.46 27.32 -27.30
CA GLU A 529 -12.01 28.44 -26.48
C GLU A 529 -13.20 29.15 -25.83
N GLY A 530 -13.17 29.27 -24.50
CA GLY A 530 -14.17 29.99 -23.70
C GLY A 530 -14.36 29.40 -22.30
N TRP A 531 -15.12 30.11 -21.47
CA TRP A 531 -15.54 29.61 -20.16
C TRP A 531 -16.53 28.45 -20.33
N PHE A 532 -16.37 27.37 -19.56
CA PHE A 532 -17.10 26.10 -19.77
C PHE A 532 -18.62 26.29 -19.89
N LYS A 533 -19.24 27.07 -18.99
CA LYS A 533 -20.68 27.39 -19.04
C LYS A 533 -21.13 28.11 -20.32
N ASP A 534 -20.28 28.99 -20.85
CA ASP A 534 -20.59 29.91 -21.95
C ASP A 534 -20.42 29.24 -23.32
N ILE A 535 -19.67 28.13 -23.38
CA ILE A 535 -19.53 27.32 -24.60
C ILE A 535 -20.89 26.65 -24.90
N PRO A 536 -21.47 26.86 -26.10
CA PRO A 536 -22.76 26.29 -26.46
C PRO A 536 -22.78 24.76 -26.33
N ASP A 537 -23.91 24.19 -25.91
CA ASP A 537 -24.01 22.76 -25.63
C ASP A 537 -23.73 21.90 -26.88
N GLU A 538 -24.09 22.39 -28.07
CA GLU A 538 -23.80 21.75 -29.37
C GLU A 538 -22.31 21.65 -29.72
N LYS A 539 -21.43 22.33 -28.98
CA LYS A 539 -19.97 22.20 -29.09
C LYS A 539 -19.41 21.07 -28.23
N TYR A 540 -20.23 20.48 -27.36
CA TYR A 540 -19.90 19.26 -26.62
C TYR A 540 -20.39 18.03 -27.40
N PRO A 541 -19.60 16.94 -27.48
CA PRO A 541 -20.01 15.72 -28.18
C PRO A 541 -21.33 15.17 -27.65
N ASP A 542 -22.20 14.69 -28.54
CA ASP A 542 -23.50 14.10 -28.17
C ASP A 542 -23.37 12.89 -27.24
N LYS A 543 -22.23 12.19 -27.31
CA LYS A 543 -21.86 11.08 -26.43
C LYS A 543 -20.43 11.22 -25.98
N ILE A 544 -20.21 11.03 -24.69
CA ILE A 544 -18.89 11.15 -24.06
C ILE A 544 -18.57 9.82 -23.36
N SER A 545 -17.41 9.25 -23.69
CA SER A 545 -16.90 8.01 -23.10
C SER A 545 -15.86 8.26 -22.01
N PHE A 546 -15.14 9.37 -22.11
CA PHE A 546 -14.17 9.80 -21.11
C PHE A 546 -14.20 11.32 -20.94
N ALA A 547 -14.19 11.78 -19.69
CA ALA A 547 -14.06 13.19 -19.37
C ALA A 547 -12.97 13.41 -18.32
N PHE A 548 -12.13 14.43 -18.53
CA PHE A 548 -11.15 14.88 -17.54
C PHE A 548 -11.45 16.33 -17.15
N PHE A 549 -11.70 16.56 -15.87
CA PHE A 549 -12.01 17.87 -15.29
C PHE A 549 -10.79 18.39 -14.54
N ASP A 550 -10.22 19.49 -15.01
CA ASP A 550 -9.00 20.13 -14.50
C ASP A 550 -9.21 21.66 -14.38
N GLY A 551 -10.36 22.02 -13.81
CA GLY A 551 -10.83 23.41 -13.69
C GLY A 551 -10.55 24.09 -12.35
N ASP A 552 -9.90 23.37 -11.43
CA ASP A 552 -9.57 23.72 -10.02
C ASP A 552 -10.75 24.10 -9.11
N PHE A 553 -11.50 25.15 -9.49
CA PHE A 553 -12.51 25.79 -8.66
C PHE A 553 -13.88 25.12 -8.73
N TYR A 554 -14.66 25.32 -7.66
CA TYR A 554 -16.02 24.80 -7.49
C TYR A 554 -16.89 25.07 -8.71
N SER A 555 -16.93 26.32 -9.18
CA SER A 555 -17.76 26.70 -10.34
C SER A 555 -17.32 25.99 -11.61
N SER A 556 -16.02 25.84 -11.84
CA SER A 556 -15.49 25.16 -13.02
C SER A 556 -15.87 23.69 -13.04
N ILE A 557 -15.82 23.01 -11.88
CA ILE A 557 -16.22 21.60 -11.76
C ILE A 557 -17.74 21.44 -11.91
N ILE A 558 -18.55 22.34 -11.34
CA ILE A 558 -20.01 22.35 -11.56
C ILE A 558 -20.34 22.55 -13.03
N ASP A 559 -19.77 23.57 -13.68
CA ASP A 559 -20.00 23.85 -15.10
C ASP A 559 -19.62 22.64 -15.97
N SER A 560 -18.51 21.96 -15.63
CA SER A 560 -18.07 20.74 -16.30
C SER A 560 -19.11 19.62 -16.20
N PHE A 561 -19.63 19.37 -14.99
CA PHE A 561 -20.69 18.40 -14.78
C PHE A 561 -21.98 18.76 -15.53
N GLU A 562 -22.41 20.02 -15.52
CA GLU A 562 -23.63 20.46 -16.22
C GLU A 562 -23.56 20.18 -17.72
N LYS A 563 -22.41 20.44 -18.35
CA LYS A 563 -22.19 20.20 -19.79
C LYS A 563 -22.02 18.73 -20.14
N VAL A 564 -21.34 17.95 -19.30
CA VAL A 564 -20.88 16.60 -19.65
C VAL A 564 -21.81 15.50 -19.15
N TYR A 565 -22.34 15.63 -17.93
CA TYR A 565 -22.96 14.51 -17.21
C TYR A 565 -24.12 13.85 -17.96
N HIS A 566 -24.95 14.65 -18.63
CA HIS A 566 -26.12 14.19 -19.35
C HIS A 566 -25.77 13.54 -20.71
N LYS A 567 -24.53 13.71 -21.19
CA LYS A 567 -24.00 13.13 -22.44
C LYS A 567 -23.08 11.93 -22.20
N LEU A 568 -22.79 11.59 -20.93
CA LEU A 568 -21.98 10.43 -20.58
C LEU A 568 -22.69 9.13 -20.99
N SER A 569 -22.00 8.29 -21.75
CA SER A 569 -22.44 6.93 -22.06
C SER A 569 -22.40 6.04 -20.82
N SER A 570 -23.15 4.94 -20.82
CA SER A 570 -23.01 3.89 -19.78
C SER A 570 -21.57 3.39 -19.75
N ASN A 571 -21.00 3.26 -18.55
CA ASN A 571 -19.60 2.94 -18.28
C ASN A 571 -18.57 4.00 -18.69
N ALA A 572 -19.00 5.21 -19.09
CA ALA A 572 -18.08 6.33 -19.28
C ALA A 572 -17.39 6.68 -17.95
N ILE A 573 -16.13 7.10 -18.04
CA ILE A 573 -15.32 7.45 -16.86
C ILE A 573 -15.09 8.96 -16.84
N VAL A 574 -15.33 9.59 -15.68
CA VAL A 574 -14.95 10.98 -15.41
C VAL A 574 -13.81 10.97 -14.41
N CYS A 575 -12.70 11.62 -14.74
CA CYS A 575 -11.60 11.92 -13.83
C CYS A 575 -11.66 13.40 -13.43
N ILE A 576 -11.38 13.69 -12.17
CA ILE A 576 -11.45 15.03 -11.57
C ILE A 576 -10.10 15.29 -10.88
N HIS A 577 -9.35 16.24 -11.39
CA HIS A 577 -8.09 16.69 -10.79
C HIS A 577 -8.36 17.45 -9.48
N ASP A 578 -7.32 17.53 -8.64
CA ASP A 578 -7.32 18.24 -7.36
C ASP A 578 -8.46 17.89 -6.39
N TYR A 579 -9.08 16.70 -6.54
CA TYR A 579 -10.24 16.26 -5.77
C TYR A 579 -10.01 16.20 -4.26
N ARG A 580 -8.78 16.00 -3.77
CA ARG A 580 -8.44 16.10 -2.33
C ARG A 580 -7.40 17.15 -2.01
N ASN A 581 -7.15 18.06 -2.94
CA ASN A 581 -6.20 19.13 -2.72
C ASN A 581 -6.75 20.11 -1.68
N ARG A 582 -6.08 20.20 -0.52
CA ARG A 582 -6.50 21.09 0.58
C ARG A 582 -6.40 22.58 0.23
N ASN A 583 -5.66 22.91 -0.83
CA ASN A 583 -5.56 24.26 -1.37
C ASN A 583 -6.68 24.57 -2.39
N LEU A 584 -7.39 23.55 -2.87
CA LEU A 584 -8.47 23.66 -3.84
C LEU A 584 -9.70 22.85 -3.36
N PRO A 585 -10.30 23.21 -2.20
CA PRO A 585 -11.40 22.45 -1.62
C PRO A 585 -12.68 22.46 -2.46
N GLY A 586 -12.79 23.39 -3.42
CA GLY A 586 -13.95 23.55 -4.29
C GLY A 586 -14.23 22.33 -5.16
N ALA A 587 -13.19 21.64 -5.65
CA ALA A 587 -13.36 20.49 -6.55
C ALA A 587 -14.16 19.35 -5.89
N ARG A 588 -13.77 18.94 -4.67
CA ARG A 588 -14.52 17.93 -3.92
C ARG A 588 -15.95 18.36 -3.63
N LYS A 589 -16.09 19.61 -3.18
CA LYS A 589 -17.38 20.17 -2.78
C LYS A 589 -18.36 20.22 -3.96
N ALA A 590 -17.87 20.54 -5.16
CA ALA A 590 -18.65 20.53 -6.39
C ALA A 590 -19.14 19.11 -6.75
N CYS A 591 -18.27 18.11 -6.65
CA CYS A 591 -18.66 16.70 -6.84
C CYS A 591 -19.73 16.27 -5.83
N ASP A 592 -19.52 16.56 -4.54
CA ASP A 592 -20.47 16.21 -3.47
C ASP A 592 -21.84 16.85 -3.71
N ASP A 593 -21.87 18.12 -4.13
CA ASP A 593 -23.12 18.85 -4.40
C ASP A 593 -23.82 18.38 -5.67
N PHE A 594 -23.08 18.17 -6.77
CA PHE A 594 -23.69 17.79 -8.04
C PHE A 594 -24.23 16.35 -8.04
N LEU A 595 -23.57 15.46 -7.30
CA LEU A 595 -23.88 14.02 -7.27
C LEU A 595 -24.76 13.60 -6.09
N HIS A 596 -25.15 14.52 -5.20
CA HIS A 596 -25.90 14.19 -3.98
C HIS A 596 -27.21 13.40 -4.22
N ASP A 597 -27.85 13.61 -5.37
CA ASP A 597 -29.11 12.98 -5.79
C ASP A 597 -28.93 11.96 -6.92
N LYS A 598 -27.67 11.63 -7.26
CA LYS A 598 -27.31 10.73 -8.35
C LYS A 598 -26.87 9.36 -7.83
N PRO A 599 -27.03 8.28 -8.62
CA PRO A 599 -26.60 6.95 -8.19
C PRO A 599 -25.08 6.76 -8.20
N GLU A 600 -24.34 7.61 -8.91
CA GLU A 600 -22.88 7.54 -9.04
C GLU A 600 -22.16 8.03 -7.77
N THR A 601 -20.95 7.51 -7.54
CA THR A 601 -20.09 7.88 -6.42
C THR A 601 -18.69 8.15 -6.96
N VAL A 602 -18.03 9.17 -6.42
CA VAL A 602 -16.63 9.47 -6.74
C VAL A 602 -15.72 8.70 -5.80
N PHE A 603 -14.76 7.99 -6.37
CA PHE A 603 -13.66 7.32 -5.70
C PHE A 603 -12.37 8.15 -5.92
N GLU A 604 -11.32 7.89 -5.16
CA GLU A 604 -10.09 8.69 -5.25
C GLU A 604 -8.84 7.80 -5.28
N ILE A 605 -7.88 8.19 -6.12
CA ILE A 605 -6.56 7.57 -6.28
C ILE A 605 -5.53 8.69 -6.49
N ASP A 606 -4.52 8.76 -5.62
CA ASP A 606 -3.41 9.74 -5.70
C ASP A 606 -3.87 11.21 -5.88
N GLY A 607 -4.97 11.58 -5.24
CA GLY A 607 -5.58 12.91 -5.31
C GLY A 607 -6.51 13.13 -6.51
N ILE A 608 -6.62 12.16 -7.44
CA ILE A 608 -7.56 12.18 -8.56
C ILE A 608 -8.88 11.55 -8.13
N GLY A 609 -9.96 12.32 -8.20
CA GLY A 609 -11.31 11.78 -8.11
C GLY A 609 -11.69 11.08 -9.41
N TYR A 610 -12.40 9.96 -9.35
CA TYR A 610 -13.00 9.39 -10.56
C TYR A 610 -14.38 8.79 -10.28
N MET A 611 -15.25 8.82 -11.27
CA MET A 611 -16.56 8.15 -11.24
C MET A 611 -16.82 7.40 -12.54
N VAL A 612 -17.65 6.36 -12.45
CA VAL A 612 -18.11 5.59 -13.61
C VAL A 612 -19.63 5.78 -13.76
N LYS A 613 -20.05 6.13 -14.98
CA LYS A 613 -21.46 6.33 -15.31
C LYS A 613 -22.22 4.99 -15.28
N ILE A 614 -23.33 4.92 -14.53
CA ILE A 614 -24.08 3.67 -14.27
C ILE A 614 -25.10 3.35 -15.36
#